data_AF-A0A2E5XGD9-F1
#
_entry.id   AF-A0A2E5XGD9-F1
#
_cell.length_a   1.000
_cell.length_b   1.000
_cell.length_c   1.000
_cell.angle_alpha   90.00
_cell.angle_beta   90.00
_cell.angle_gamma   90.00
#
_symmetry.space_group_name_H-M   'P 1'
#
loop_
_entity.id
_entity.type
_entity.pdbx_description
1 polymer ?
#
loop_
_entity_poly.entity_id
_entity_poly.type
_entity_poly.pdbx_seq_one_letter_code
_entity_poly.pdbx_strand_id
1 'polypeptide(L)'
;MANVMRKLILIAFAFALSGAAYADIQAPPGAKYNAPRKLGRALSNILYGAVEIPEQVFFRGSKAGRKAGFSYGVVDGGYRTFKRLGYGFYELVTFYCPTYHGTFKPPYKQCGQDWRIEMNPNDGLSEFPPELGFESYFSHSRRQSR
;
A
#
# COMPACT_ATOMS: atom_id res chain seq x y z
N MET A 1 -25.12 -48.16 -27.84
CA MET A 1 -24.06 -47.67 -26.91
C MET A 1 -23.32 -46.44 -27.43
N ALA A 2 -22.93 -46.36 -28.71
CA ALA A 2 -22.16 -45.23 -29.26
C ALA A 2 -22.79 -43.84 -29.05
N ASN A 3 -24.12 -43.73 -29.08
CA ASN A 3 -24.83 -42.45 -28.92
C ASN A 3 -24.78 -41.91 -27.48
N VAL A 4 -24.71 -42.79 -26.49
CA VAL A 4 -24.61 -42.41 -25.06
C VAL A 4 -23.19 -41.90 -24.77
N MET A 5 -22.18 -42.56 -25.32
CA MET A 5 -20.77 -42.16 -25.18
C MET A 5 -20.49 -40.77 -25.78
N ARG A 6 -21.07 -40.48 -26.96
CA ARG A 6 -20.95 -39.13 -27.58
C ARG A 6 -21.57 -38.03 -26.73
N LYS A 7 -22.74 -38.27 -26.12
CA LYS A 7 -23.40 -37.30 -25.23
C LYS A 7 -22.58 -37.05 -23.96
N LEU A 8 -21.99 -38.09 -23.37
CA LEU A 8 -21.14 -37.97 -22.19
C LEU A 8 -19.87 -37.16 -22.48
N ILE A 9 -19.24 -37.36 -23.63
CA ILE A 9 -18.07 -36.59 -24.06
C ILE A 9 -18.42 -35.11 -24.24
N LEU A 10 -19.55 -34.80 -24.87
CA LEU A 10 -20.00 -33.42 -25.07
C LEU A 10 -20.32 -32.72 -23.74
N ILE A 11 -20.92 -33.42 -22.79
CA ILE A 11 -21.21 -32.90 -21.45
C ILE A 11 -19.90 -32.62 -20.69
N ALA A 12 -18.93 -33.55 -20.72
CA ALA A 12 -17.62 -33.35 -20.11
C ALA A 12 -16.88 -32.15 -20.72
N PHE A 13 -16.98 -31.95 -22.04
CA PHE A 13 -16.38 -30.83 -22.74
C PHE A 13 -17.04 -29.49 -22.37
N ALA A 14 -18.36 -29.47 -22.20
CA ALA A 14 -19.09 -28.29 -21.74
C ALA A 14 -18.71 -27.89 -20.29
N PHE A 15 -18.53 -28.88 -19.40
CA PHE A 15 -18.04 -28.63 -18.04
C PHE A 15 -16.55 -28.22 -18.00
N ALA A 16 -15.73 -28.70 -18.93
CA ALA A 16 -14.34 -28.26 -19.05
C ALA A 16 -14.24 -26.80 -19.55
N LEU A 17 -15.11 -26.39 -20.47
CA LEU A 17 -15.16 -25.02 -20.99
C LEU A 17 -15.73 -24.03 -19.96
N SER A 18 -16.69 -24.43 -19.12
CA SER A 18 -17.21 -23.55 -18.05
C SER A 18 -16.19 -23.29 -16.94
N GLY A 19 -15.20 -24.18 -16.75
CA GLY A 19 -14.08 -23.97 -15.82
C GLY A 19 -13.01 -22.97 -16.29
N ALA A 20 -13.00 -22.61 -17.58
CA ALA A 20 -12.02 -21.68 -18.16
C ALA A 20 -12.53 -20.23 -18.22
N ALA A 21 -13.79 -19.98 -17.89
CA ALA A 21 -14.38 -18.63 -17.83
C ALA A 21 -14.06 -17.93 -16.50
N TYR A 22 -12.78 -17.86 -16.13
CA TYR A 22 -12.33 -16.84 -15.19
C TYR A 22 -12.24 -15.53 -15.97
N ALA A 23 -13.37 -14.83 -16.06
CA ALA A 23 -13.33 -13.44 -16.49
C ALA A 23 -12.54 -12.67 -15.44
N ASP A 24 -11.35 -12.22 -15.82
CA ASP A 24 -10.51 -11.36 -15.00
C ASP A 24 -11.21 -10.01 -14.85
N ILE A 25 -12.05 -9.89 -13.82
CA ILE A 25 -12.59 -8.62 -13.34
C ILE A 25 -11.40 -7.88 -12.72
N GLN A 26 -10.50 -7.37 -13.57
CA GLN A 26 -9.41 -6.53 -13.13
C GLN A 26 -10.02 -5.23 -12.61
N ALA A 27 -10.14 -5.13 -11.29
CA ALA A 27 -10.44 -3.87 -10.65
C ALA A 27 -9.32 -2.88 -11.03
N PRO A 28 -9.63 -1.68 -11.54
CA PRO A 28 -8.59 -0.72 -11.88
C PRO A 28 -7.74 -0.44 -10.63
N PRO A 29 -6.43 -0.19 -10.76
CA PRO A 29 -5.53 -0.04 -9.61
C PRO A 29 -5.92 1.12 -8.65
N GLY A 30 -6.81 2.01 -9.11
CA GLY A 30 -7.41 3.08 -8.31
C GLY A 30 -8.61 2.64 -7.44
N ALA A 31 -9.26 1.52 -7.73
CA ALA A 31 -10.48 1.05 -7.05
C ALA A 31 -10.27 0.73 -5.56
N LYS A 32 -9.02 0.50 -5.15
CA LYS A 32 -8.66 0.35 -3.73
C LYS A 32 -8.81 1.64 -2.92
N TYR A 33 -8.77 2.81 -3.55
CA TYR A 33 -8.81 4.09 -2.84
C TYR A 33 -10.26 4.59 -2.69
N ASN A 34 -10.83 4.34 -1.51
CA ASN A 34 -12.19 4.73 -1.14
C ASN A 34 -12.19 5.53 0.17
N ALA A 35 -13.30 6.22 0.47
CA ALA A 35 -13.51 6.95 1.72
C ALA A 35 -13.15 6.17 3.01
N PRO A 36 -13.58 4.90 3.22
CA PRO A 36 -13.21 4.15 4.41
C PRO A 36 -11.71 3.84 4.48
N ARG A 37 -11.03 3.63 3.34
CA ARG A 37 -9.57 3.41 3.32
C ARG A 37 -8.82 4.69 3.64
N LYS A 38 -9.32 5.85 3.18
CA LYS A 38 -8.81 7.17 3.55
C LYS A 38 -8.97 7.42 5.05
N LEU A 39 -10.13 7.09 5.64
CA LEU A 39 -10.33 7.15 7.08
C LEU A 39 -9.38 6.21 7.83
N GLY A 40 -9.24 4.97 7.38
CA GLY A 40 -8.31 4.01 7.97
C GLY A 40 -6.87 4.54 7.96
N ARG A 41 -6.42 5.08 6.82
CA ARG A 41 -5.10 5.72 6.69
C ARG A 41 -4.94 6.93 7.60
N ALA A 42 -5.97 7.76 7.72
CA ALA A 42 -5.96 8.92 8.61
C ALA A 42 -5.76 8.50 10.07
N LEU A 43 -6.56 7.54 10.55
CA LEU A 43 -6.45 7.00 11.91
C LEU A 43 -5.09 6.32 12.13
N SER A 44 -4.62 5.51 11.17
CA SER A 44 -3.31 4.88 11.27
C SER A 44 -2.19 5.92 11.37
N ASN A 45 -2.21 6.96 10.54
CA ASN A 45 -1.21 8.03 10.59
C ASN A 45 -1.20 8.76 11.94
N ILE A 46 -2.37 8.97 12.57
CA ILE A 46 -2.47 9.59 13.90
C ILE A 46 -1.93 8.66 14.99
N LEU A 47 -2.40 7.41 15.01
CA LEU A 47 -2.10 6.46 16.09
C LEU A 47 -0.68 5.88 16.00
N TYR A 48 -0.20 5.62 14.78
CA TYR A 48 1.04 4.89 14.52
C TYR A 48 2.08 5.73 13.78
N GLY A 49 1.82 7.00 13.46
CA GLY A 49 2.80 7.86 12.79
C GLY A 49 4.10 8.10 13.57
N ALA A 50 4.07 7.94 14.89
CA ALA A 50 5.25 8.02 15.75
C ALA A 50 6.25 6.87 15.54
N VAL A 51 5.82 5.75 14.92
CA VAL A 51 6.67 4.59 14.64
C VAL A 51 7.77 4.91 13.60
N GLU A 52 7.60 5.97 12.81
CA GLU A 52 8.64 6.48 11.90
C GLU A 52 9.94 6.84 12.64
N ILE A 53 9.89 7.31 13.90
CA ILE A 53 11.09 7.68 14.65
C ILE A 53 12.00 6.47 14.89
N PRO A 54 11.57 5.42 15.63
CA PRO A 54 12.41 4.25 15.85
C PRO A 54 12.78 3.55 14.54
N GLU A 55 11.86 3.44 13.57
CA GLU A 55 12.14 2.79 12.29
C GLU A 55 13.26 3.50 11.52
N GLN A 56 13.23 4.83 11.40
CA GLN A 56 14.30 5.56 10.71
C GLN A 56 15.63 5.52 11.47
N VAL A 57 15.63 5.49 12.81
CA VAL A 57 16.86 5.32 13.59
C VAL A 57 17.53 3.98 13.26
N PHE A 58 16.77 2.90 13.19
CA PHE A 58 17.30 1.58 12.83
C PHE A 58 17.71 1.50 11.37
N PHE A 59 16.87 1.98 10.45
CA PHE A 59 17.13 1.93 9.01
C PHE A 59 18.37 2.74 8.63
N ARG A 60 18.44 4.02 9.06
CA ARG A 60 19.60 4.88 8.80
C ARG A 60 20.84 4.41 9.57
N GLY A 61 20.64 3.90 10.78
CA GLY A 61 21.69 3.28 11.60
C GLY A 61 22.33 2.06 10.93
N SER A 62 21.53 1.24 10.25
CA SER A 62 21.98 0.03 9.56
C SER A 62 22.68 0.35 8.23
N LYS A 63 22.25 1.41 7.54
CA LYS A 63 22.85 1.85 6.27
C LYS A 63 24.12 2.69 6.43
N ALA A 64 24.14 3.60 7.40
CA ALA A 64 25.18 4.64 7.54
C ALA A 64 25.87 4.64 8.92
N GLY A 65 25.57 3.65 9.77
CA GLY A 65 26.18 3.48 11.08
C GLY A 65 25.40 4.15 12.22
N ARG A 66 25.68 3.71 13.44
CA ARG A 66 24.93 4.07 14.66
C ARG A 66 24.82 5.57 14.90
N LYS A 67 25.86 6.34 14.58
CA LYS A 67 25.85 7.80 14.71
C LYS A 67 24.85 8.46 13.77
N ALA A 68 24.79 8.02 12.51
CA ALA A 68 23.83 8.51 11.53
C ALA A 68 22.39 8.13 11.91
N GLY A 69 22.18 6.95 12.53
CA GLY A 69 20.89 6.57 13.08
C GLY A 69 20.40 7.55 14.16
N PHE A 70 21.22 7.81 15.17
CA PHE A 70 20.83 8.69 16.28
C PHE A 70 20.86 10.19 15.96
N SER A 71 21.51 10.62 14.88
CA SER A 71 21.46 12.02 14.42
C SER A 71 20.45 12.20 13.29
N TYR A 72 20.81 11.76 12.07
CA TYR A 72 19.99 11.91 10.87
C TYR A 72 18.69 11.11 10.96
N GLY A 73 18.73 9.87 11.46
CA GLY A 73 17.54 9.02 11.59
C GLY A 73 16.48 9.58 12.53
N VAL A 74 16.89 10.18 13.67
CA VAL A 74 15.95 10.84 14.60
C VAL A 74 15.28 12.05 13.94
N VAL A 75 16.05 12.88 13.24
CA VAL A 75 15.51 14.08 12.58
C VAL A 75 14.60 13.71 11.41
N ASP A 76 15.00 12.77 10.55
CA ASP A 76 14.18 12.30 9.43
C ASP A 76 12.90 11.61 9.93
N GLY A 77 13.01 10.73 10.93
CA GLY A 77 11.88 10.09 11.57
C GLY A 77 10.90 11.09 12.19
N GLY A 78 11.40 12.10 12.90
CA GLY A 78 10.56 13.17 13.44
C GLY A 78 9.84 13.96 12.35
N TYR A 79 10.56 14.36 11.28
CA TYR A 79 9.96 15.05 10.14
C TYR A 79 8.86 14.22 9.46
N ARG A 80 9.07 12.92 9.30
CA ARG A 80 8.07 11.99 8.76
C ARG A 80 6.87 11.83 9.69
N THR A 81 7.09 11.71 11.02
CA THR A 81 6.02 11.68 12.01
C THR A 81 5.14 12.93 11.93
N PHE A 82 5.73 14.13 11.89
CA PHE A 82 4.95 15.36 11.77
C PHE A 82 4.14 15.41 10.46
N LYS A 83 4.72 14.97 9.33
CA LYS A 83 3.98 14.86 8.07
C LYS A 83 2.82 13.87 8.18
N ARG A 84 3.04 12.69 8.76
CA ARG A 84 1.97 11.70 8.97
C ARG A 84 0.88 12.26 9.86
N LEU A 85 1.20 12.89 10.97
CA LEU A 85 0.20 13.52 11.84
C LEU A 85 -0.58 14.60 11.10
N GLY A 86 0.10 15.48 10.35
CA GLY A 86 -0.53 16.53 9.55
C GLY A 86 -1.50 15.97 8.50
N TYR A 87 -1.05 14.99 7.69
CA TYR A 87 -1.93 14.31 6.74
C TYR A 87 -3.02 13.49 7.44
N GLY A 88 -2.73 12.92 8.61
CA GLY A 88 -3.67 12.17 9.42
C GLY A 88 -4.87 13.02 9.82
N PHE A 89 -4.63 14.18 10.43
CA PHE A 89 -5.70 15.12 10.78
C PHE A 89 -6.41 15.69 9.55
N TYR A 90 -5.66 16.04 8.50
CA TYR A 90 -6.24 16.53 7.25
C TYR A 90 -7.19 15.50 6.60
N GLU A 91 -6.75 14.24 6.50
CA GLU A 91 -7.56 13.17 5.93
C GLU A 91 -8.69 12.73 6.86
N LEU A 92 -8.53 12.85 8.19
CA LEU A 92 -9.59 12.58 9.16
C LEU A 92 -10.75 13.56 9.01
N VAL A 93 -10.46 14.84 8.81
CA VAL A 93 -11.50 15.85 8.59
C VAL A 93 -12.12 15.72 7.19
N THR A 94 -11.32 15.36 6.18
CA THR A 94 -11.76 15.35 4.78
C THR A 94 -12.08 13.97 4.22
N PHE A 95 -12.24 12.94 5.07
CA PHE A 95 -12.32 11.54 4.63
C PHE A 95 -13.47 11.25 3.67
N TYR A 96 -14.57 11.99 3.81
CA TYR A 96 -15.78 11.86 2.98
C TYR A 96 -15.63 12.50 1.58
N CYS A 97 -14.62 13.35 1.37
CA CYS A 97 -14.38 14.04 0.10
C CYS A 97 -13.12 13.53 -0.62
N PRO A 98 -13.17 13.44 -1.96
CA PRO A 98 -12.02 13.12 -2.80
C PRO A 98 -11.12 14.36 -2.96
N THR A 99 -10.25 14.60 -1.98
CA THR A 99 -9.47 15.83 -1.91
C THR A 99 -8.19 15.87 -2.75
N TYR A 100 -7.76 14.72 -3.28
CA TYR A 100 -6.49 14.63 -4.02
C TYR A 100 -6.73 14.21 -5.47
N HIS A 101 -6.60 15.17 -6.41
CA HIS A 101 -6.86 14.97 -7.84
C HIS A 101 -8.23 14.30 -8.13
N GLY A 102 -9.27 14.67 -7.37
CA GLY A 102 -10.59 14.04 -7.49
C GLY A 102 -10.63 12.57 -7.08
N THR A 103 -9.66 12.10 -6.29
CA THR A 103 -9.57 10.72 -5.79
C THR A 103 -9.30 10.66 -4.29
N PHE A 104 -9.41 9.46 -3.70
CA PHE A 104 -9.05 9.17 -2.31
C PHE A 104 -7.58 8.69 -2.15
N LYS A 105 -6.73 8.95 -3.16
CA LYS A 105 -5.30 8.63 -3.11
C LYS A 105 -4.59 9.50 -2.04
N PRO A 106 -3.53 8.97 -1.40
CA PRO A 106 -2.77 9.72 -0.39
C PRO A 106 -2.09 10.95 -1.02
N PRO A 107 -2.22 12.14 -0.40
CA PRO A 107 -1.67 13.40 -0.91
C PRO A 107 -0.21 13.66 -0.47
N TYR A 108 0.64 12.64 -0.44
CA TYR A 108 2.01 12.77 0.06
C TYR A 108 2.90 13.50 -0.96
N LYS A 109 3.06 14.82 -0.81
CA LYS A 109 3.92 15.63 -1.67
C LYS A 109 5.15 16.16 -0.92
N GLN A 110 6.23 16.36 -1.68
CA GLN A 110 7.37 17.20 -1.34
C GLN A 110 7.56 18.25 -2.44
N CYS A 111 8.36 19.29 -2.21
CA CYS A 111 8.68 20.38 -3.13
C CYS A 111 8.83 19.92 -4.60
N GLY A 112 7.74 20.03 -5.38
CA GLY A 112 7.70 19.66 -6.79
C GLY A 112 7.72 18.15 -7.12
N GLN A 113 7.69 17.26 -6.12
CA GLN A 113 7.83 15.81 -6.30
C GLN A 113 6.79 15.01 -5.50
N ASP A 114 6.44 13.82 -5.99
CA ASP A 114 5.63 12.85 -5.26
C ASP A 114 6.50 12.17 -4.18
N TRP A 115 6.10 12.27 -2.91
CA TRP A 115 6.83 11.69 -1.77
C TRP A 115 6.35 10.27 -1.47
N ARG A 116 5.62 9.63 -2.38
CA ARG A 116 5.23 8.24 -2.17
C ARG A 116 6.39 7.28 -2.39
N ILE A 117 6.36 6.17 -1.66
CA ILE A 117 7.41 5.13 -1.73
C ILE A 117 7.53 4.49 -3.11
N GLU A 118 6.48 4.52 -3.95
CA GLU A 118 6.58 4.00 -5.33
C GLU A 118 7.44 4.88 -6.25
N MET A 119 7.67 6.15 -5.90
CA MET A 119 8.53 7.06 -6.64
C MET A 119 9.97 7.06 -6.10
N ASN A 120 10.12 7.12 -4.78
CA ASN A 120 11.40 7.00 -4.10
C ASN A 120 11.31 5.98 -2.94
N PRO A 121 11.83 4.75 -3.14
CA PRO A 121 11.80 3.72 -2.10
C PRO A 121 12.64 4.05 -0.87
N ASN A 122 13.65 4.92 -0.99
CA ASN A 122 14.57 5.23 0.10
C ASN A 122 14.07 6.37 1.00
N ASP A 123 13.37 7.35 0.41
CA ASP A 123 12.94 8.56 1.14
C ASP A 123 11.43 8.82 1.12
N GLY A 124 10.63 7.97 0.45
CA GLY A 124 9.18 8.12 0.39
C GLY A 124 8.44 7.67 1.64
N LEU A 125 7.19 8.13 1.78
CA LEU A 125 6.20 7.64 2.75
C LEU A 125 5.38 6.52 2.11
N SER A 126 5.29 5.39 2.81
CA SER A 126 4.31 4.34 2.54
C SER A 126 2.89 4.83 2.87
N GLU A 127 1.88 4.22 2.23
CA GLU A 127 0.48 4.60 2.41
C GLU A 127 0.08 4.62 3.90
N PHE A 128 0.44 3.56 4.63
CA PHE A 128 0.27 3.42 6.07
C PHE A 128 1.62 3.59 6.79
N PRO A 129 1.63 3.91 8.10
CA PRO A 129 2.87 3.95 8.89
C PRO A 129 3.63 2.62 8.84
N PRO A 130 4.97 2.65 8.96
CA PRO A 130 5.76 1.44 9.00
C PRO A 130 5.41 0.59 10.22
N GLU A 131 5.55 -0.73 10.07
CA GLU A 131 5.44 -1.67 11.17
C GLU A 131 6.80 -1.83 11.84
N LEU A 132 6.82 -2.01 13.16
CA LEU A 132 8.07 -2.31 13.85
C LEU A 132 8.51 -3.74 13.54
N GLY A 133 9.62 -3.87 12.82
CA GLY A 133 10.21 -5.16 12.49
C GLY A 133 9.88 -5.59 11.06
N PHE A 134 9.04 -6.63 10.92
CA PHE A 134 8.69 -7.17 9.61
C PHE A 134 7.41 -6.52 9.09
N GLU A 135 7.54 -5.77 7.99
CA GLU A 135 6.39 -5.16 7.33
C GLU A 135 5.56 -6.21 6.60
N SER A 136 4.35 -6.48 7.11
CA SER A 136 3.43 -7.49 6.60
C SER A 136 2.89 -7.17 5.20
N TYR A 137 3.00 -5.90 4.78
CA TYR A 137 2.33 -5.36 3.60
C TYR A 137 3.24 -5.24 2.38
N PHE A 138 4.55 -5.43 2.53
CA PHE A 138 5.47 -5.50 1.39
C PHE A 138 5.72 -6.95 0.97
N SER A 139 5.45 -7.24 -0.29
CA SER A 139 5.84 -8.53 -0.88
C SER A 139 7.35 -8.52 -1.14
N HIS A 140 8.12 -9.14 -0.23
CA HIS A 140 9.57 -9.27 -0.39
C HIS A 140 9.99 -10.32 -1.44
N SER A 141 9.04 -11.15 -1.90
CA SER A 141 9.24 -12.05 -3.02
C SER A 141 8.52 -11.53 -4.27
N ARG A 142 9.18 -11.61 -5.43
CA ARG A 142 8.49 -11.47 -6.72
C ARG A 142 7.55 -12.67 -6.85
N ARG A 143 6.26 -12.51 -6.58
CA ARG A 143 5.26 -13.46 -7.08
C ARG A 143 5.21 -13.28 -8.60
N GLN A 144 5.66 -14.29 -9.36
CA GLN A 144 5.20 -14.44 -10.73
C GLN A 144 3.68 -14.65 -10.64
N SER A 145 2.90 -13.65 -11.05
CA SER A 145 1.50 -13.88 -11.34
C SER A 145 1.47 -14.89 -12.49
N ARG A 146 0.90 -16.06 -12.22
CA ARG A 146 0.57 -17.03 -13.26
C ARG A 146 -0.63 -16.54 -14.05
#